data_AF-A8ZN18-F1
#
_entry.id   AF-A8ZN18-F1
#
_cell.length_a   1.000
_cell.length_b   1.000
_cell.length_c   1.000
_cell.angle_alpha   90.00
_cell.angle_beta   90.00
_cell.angle_gamma   90.00
#
_symmetry.space_group_name_H-M   'P 1'
#
loop_
_entity.id
_entity.type
_entity.pdbx_description
1 polymer ?
#
loop_
_entity_poly.entity_id
_entity_poly.type
_entity_poly.pdbx_seq_one_letter_code
_entity_poly.pdbx_strand_id
1 'polypeptide(L)'
;MAIITVTGNKGGVGKSTTAVHLATYLSDFGQTLLVDGDPNRTAIKWAERGSLPFKVADERQAVKLAREVEHVVFDTPARPESNDLLELAKGCDLLILPTTPDLVSLEPMLETAAVLNTTNYFFLITIVPSYPSKRGEDMKNDLRTGKIPVFNTTVRMSDGFKTAAEEGVPVRQVKDSRKRAAWKDYEALGSEIMELLS
;
A
#
# COMPACT_ATOMS: atom_id res chain seq x y z
N MET A 1 -10.10 -10.51 -11.95
CA MET A 1 -10.09 -9.15 -11.38
C MET A 1 -9.45 -9.26 -10.02
N ALA A 2 -8.35 -8.55 -9.74
CA ALA A 2 -7.72 -8.55 -8.42
C ALA A 2 -8.09 -7.27 -7.67
N ILE A 3 -8.65 -7.41 -6.47
CA ILE A 3 -9.00 -6.33 -5.56
C ILE A 3 -8.01 -6.33 -4.40
N ILE A 4 -7.24 -5.25 -4.27
CA ILE A 4 -6.27 -5.09 -3.18
C ILE A 4 -6.62 -3.87 -2.38
N THR A 5 -6.75 -4.01 -1.07
CA THR A 5 -7.05 -2.90 -0.17
C THR A 5 -5.82 -2.56 0.65
N VAL A 6 -5.45 -1.27 0.68
CA VAL A 6 -4.37 -0.75 1.52
C VAL A 6 -4.98 0.07 2.64
N THR A 7 -4.83 -0.40 3.88
CA THR A 7 -5.44 0.23 5.06
C THR A 7 -4.51 0.21 6.27
N GLY A 8 -4.79 1.02 7.29
CA GLY A 8 -4.00 0.99 8.52
C GLY A 8 -4.44 1.99 9.59
N ASN A 9 -3.91 1.79 10.81
CA ASN A 9 -4.37 2.49 12.02
C ASN A 9 -3.74 3.86 12.28
N LYS A 10 -2.87 4.34 11.38
CA LYS A 10 -2.15 5.60 11.58
C LYS A 10 -2.00 6.38 10.29
N GLY A 11 -1.98 7.70 10.41
CA GLY A 11 -1.57 8.61 9.33
C GLY A 11 -0.05 8.53 9.13
N GLY A 12 0.42 8.70 7.90
CA GLY A 12 1.85 8.79 7.60
C GLY A 12 2.62 7.47 7.53
N VAL A 13 1.96 6.31 7.60
CA VAL A 13 2.60 4.97 7.44
C VAL A 13 2.73 4.52 5.98
N GLY A 14 2.61 5.44 5.02
CA GLY A 14 2.80 5.13 3.60
C GLY A 14 1.63 4.42 2.88
N LYS A 15 0.38 4.56 3.36
CA LYS A 15 -0.82 3.97 2.71
C LYS A 15 -1.01 4.42 1.26
N SER A 16 -1.28 5.72 1.05
CA SER A 16 -1.46 6.28 -0.29
C SER A 16 -0.24 6.10 -1.19
N THR A 17 0.97 6.21 -0.64
CA THR A 17 2.21 5.90 -1.38
C THR A 17 2.20 4.46 -1.86
N THR A 18 1.84 3.51 -1.00
CA THR A 18 1.75 2.09 -1.35
C THR A 18 0.66 1.86 -2.39
N ALA A 19 -0.52 2.44 -2.21
CA ALA A 19 -1.62 2.27 -3.14
C ALA A 19 -1.29 2.80 -4.55
N VAL A 20 -0.68 3.99 -4.66
CA VAL A 20 -0.24 4.58 -5.93
C VAL A 20 0.80 3.71 -6.62
N HIS A 21 1.80 3.20 -5.89
CA HIS A 21 2.88 2.43 -6.50
C HIS A 21 2.48 0.98 -6.81
N LEU A 22 1.57 0.40 -6.03
CA LEU A 22 1.00 -0.90 -6.34
C LEU A 22 0.10 -0.82 -7.59
N ALA A 23 -0.76 0.21 -7.67
CA ALA A 23 -1.56 0.46 -8.87
C ALA A 23 -0.65 0.73 -10.10
N THR A 24 0.49 1.38 -9.90
CA THR A 24 1.51 1.57 -10.95
C THR A 24 2.03 0.22 -11.45
N TYR A 25 2.36 -0.70 -10.53
CA TYR A 25 2.88 -2.02 -10.90
C TYR A 25 1.81 -2.83 -11.64
N LEU A 26 0.60 -2.90 -11.10
CA LEU A 26 -0.52 -3.65 -11.69
C LEU A 26 -0.94 -3.11 -13.06
N SER A 27 -0.75 -1.80 -13.31
CA SER A 27 -1.05 -1.20 -14.62
C SER A 27 -0.20 -1.75 -15.77
N ASP A 28 0.93 -2.39 -15.47
CA ASP A 28 1.75 -3.07 -16.47
C ASP A 28 1.14 -4.43 -16.91
N PHE A 29 0.20 -4.97 -16.13
CA PHE A 29 -0.41 -6.29 -16.33
C PHE A 29 -1.90 -6.24 -16.68
N GLY A 30 -2.54 -5.08 -16.58
CA GLY A 30 -3.94 -4.92 -16.92
C GLY A 30 -4.48 -3.53 -16.60
N GLN A 31 -5.68 -3.23 -17.12
CA GLN A 31 -6.33 -1.96 -16.78
C GLN A 31 -6.53 -1.85 -15.27
N THR A 32 -6.07 -0.76 -14.68
CA THR A 32 -6.04 -0.59 -13.22
C THR A 32 -6.79 0.66 -12.79
N LEU A 33 -7.52 0.55 -11.68
CA LEU A 33 -8.18 1.65 -10.98
C LEU A 33 -7.63 1.77 -9.56
N LEU A 34 -7.26 2.99 -9.16
CA LEU A 34 -7.04 3.33 -7.76
C LEU A 34 -8.27 4.09 -7.24
N VAL A 35 -8.88 3.57 -6.18
CA VAL A 35 -10.01 4.20 -5.49
C VAL A 35 -9.48 4.93 -4.26
N ASP A 36 -9.66 6.24 -4.22
CA ASP A 36 -9.27 7.10 -3.10
C ASP A 36 -10.45 7.28 -2.14
N GLY A 37 -10.43 6.54 -1.04
CA GLY A 37 -11.37 6.67 0.08
C GLY A 37 -10.82 7.54 1.22
N ASP A 38 -9.57 8.03 1.16
CA ASP A 38 -9.02 8.87 2.22
C ASP A 38 -9.69 10.26 2.19
N PRO A 39 -10.20 10.79 3.31
CA PRO A 39 -10.79 12.13 3.37
C PRO A 39 -9.84 13.25 2.92
N ASN A 40 -8.52 13.03 3.03
CA ASN A 40 -7.49 13.96 2.55
C ASN A 40 -7.32 13.94 1.02
N ARG A 41 -7.90 12.95 0.34
CA ARG A 41 -7.88 12.77 -1.12
C ARG A 41 -6.47 12.78 -1.69
N THR A 42 -5.57 12.05 -1.02
CA THR A 42 -4.12 12.10 -1.30
C THR A 42 -3.82 11.56 -2.71
N ALA A 43 -4.44 10.45 -3.10
CA ALA A 43 -4.22 9.84 -4.40
C ALA A 43 -4.83 10.67 -5.55
N ILE A 44 -6.01 11.25 -5.34
CA ILE A 44 -6.63 12.16 -6.31
C ILE A 44 -5.75 13.40 -6.52
N LYS A 45 -5.31 14.05 -5.43
CA LYS A 45 -4.40 15.20 -5.51
C LYS A 45 -3.06 14.83 -6.15
N TRP A 46 -2.59 13.59 -5.98
CA TRP A 46 -1.39 13.10 -6.67
C TRP A 46 -1.63 13.05 -8.18
N ALA A 47 -2.75 12.47 -8.61
CA ALA A 47 -3.11 12.35 -10.01
C ALA A 47 -3.31 13.73 -10.68
N GLU A 48 -3.90 14.69 -9.98
CA GLU A 48 -4.13 16.06 -10.48
C GLU A 48 -2.84 16.85 -10.76
N ARG A 49 -1.73 16.51 -10.09
CA ARG A 49 -0.44 17.21 -10.26
C ARG A 49 0.32 16.79 -11.52
N GLY A 50 0.06 15.60 -12.03
CA GLY A 50 0.89 14.99 -13.06
C GLY A 50 0.15 13.93 -13.86
N SER A 51 0.82 12.81 -14.11
CA SER A 51 0.27 11.72 -14.93
C SER A 51 0.61 10.38 -14.29
N LEU A 52 -0.43 9.61 -13.97
CA LEU A 52 -0.32 8.24 -13.49
C LEU A 52 -0.72 7.27 -14.63
N PRO A 53 -0.16 6.05 -14.68
CA PRO A 53 -0.48 5.08 -15.73
C PRO A 53 -1.82 4.33 -15.51
N PHE A 54 -2.65 4.81 -14.60
CA PHE A 54 -3.94 4.21 -14.22
C PHE A 54 -4.96 5.31 -13.89
N LYS A 55 -6.24 4.94 -13.85
CA LYS A 55 -7.31 5.86 -13.44
C LYS A 55 -7.32 6.00 -11.91
N VAL A 56 -7.57 7.20 -11.42
CA VAL A 56 -7.85 7.47 -10.00
C VAL A 56 -9.26 8.01 -9.88
N ALA A 57 -10.04 7.49 -8.94
CA ALA A 57 -11.41 7.92 -8.73
C ALA A 57 -11.78 7.89 -7.24
N ASP A 58 -12.82 8.63 -6.87
CA ASP A 58 -13.43 8.47 -5.55
C ASP A 58 -14.35 7.22 -5.50
N GLU A 59 -14.80 6.85 -4.31
CA GLU A 59 -15.68 5.68 -4.10
C GLU A 59 -16.99 5.75 -4.91
N ARG A 60 -17.54 6.94 -5.14
CA ARG A 60 -18.80 7.10 -5.89
C ARG A 60 -18.60 6.80 -7.37
N GLN A 61 -17.49 7.25 -7.93
CA GLN A 61 -17.11 6.99 -9.32
C GLN A 61 -16.64 5.54 -9.51
N ALA A 62 -16.04 4.93 -8.48
CA ALA A 62 -15.51 3.57 -8.53
C ALA A 62 -16.56 2.53 -8.92
N VAL A 63 -17.81 2.67 -8.45
CA VAL A 63 -18.91 1.72 -8.77
C VAL A 63 -19.09 1.50 -10.27
N LYS A 64 -18.91 2.57 -11.07
CA LYS A 64 -19.00 2.49 -12.53
C LYS A 64 -17.68 1.97 -13.13
N LEU A 65 -16.56 2.55 -12.72
CA LEU A 65 -15.25 2.31 -13.32
C LEU A 65 -14.68 0.93 -13.02
N ALA A 66 -15.00 0.35 -11.86
CA ALA A 66 -14.50 -0.97 -11.44
C ALA A 66 -14.94 -2.10 -12.39
N ARG A 67 -16.02 -1.89 -13.16
CA ARG A 67 -16.51 -2.87 -14.16
C ARG A 67 -15.68 -2.89 -15.45
N GLU A 68 -14.83 -1.89 -15.66
CA GLU A 68 -14.06 -1.70 -16.89
C GLU A 68 -12.58 -2.07 -16.71
N VAL A 69 -12.17 -2.53 -15.52
CA VAL A 69 -10.77 -2.74 -15.16
C VAL A 69 -10.49 -4.16 -14.67
N GLU A 70 -9.23 -4.57 -14.78
CA GLU A 70 -8.73 -5.88 -14.36
C GLU A 70 -8.22 -5.86 -12.92
N HIS A 71 -7.76 -4.71 -12.45
CA HIS A 71 -7.23 -4.53 -11.11
C HIS A 71 -7.86 -3.31 -10.43
N VAL A 72 -8.17 -3.46 -9.15
CA VAL A 72 -8.64 -2.37 -8.29
C VAL A 72 -7.78 -2.31 -7.05
N VAL A 73 -7.24 -1.13 -6.76
CA VAL A 73 -6.54 -0.83 -5.51
C VAL A 73 -7.37 0.16 -4.71
N PHE A 74 -7.65 -0.12 -3.44
CA PHE A 74 -8.32 0.82 -2.54
C PHE A 74 -7.29 1.48 -1.60
N ASP A 75 -7.27 2.81 -1.55
CA ASP A 75 -6.59 3.60 -0.52
C ASP A 75 -7.62 4.09 0.48
N THR A 76 -7.64 3.52 1.68
CA THR A 76 -8.69 3.78 2.67
C THR A 76 -8.26 4.79 3.73
N PRO A 77 -9.21 5.42 4.46
CA PRO A 77 -8.89 6.27 5.59
C PRO A 77 -8.01 5.57 6.65
N ALA A 78 -7.34 6.37 7.47
CA ALA A 78 -6.70 5.85 8.68
C ALA A 78 -7.73 5.48 9.75
N ARG A 79 -7.42 4.47 10.57
CA ARG A 79 -8.24 4.03 11.72
C ARG A 79 -9.65 3.57 11.33
N PRO A 80 -9.79 2.56 10.46
CA PRO A 80 -11.07 1.88 10.33
C PRO A 80 -11.50 1.34 11.71
N GLU A 81 -12.78 1.40 12.02
CA GLU A 81 -13.28 0.64 13.18
C GLU A 81 -13.05 -0.86 12.94
N SER A 82 -13.03 -1.67 14.00
CA SER A 82 -12.79 -3.12 13.86
C SER A 82 -13.80 -3.79 12.93
N ASN A 83 -15.04 -3.32 12.91
CA ASN A 83 -16.07 -3.79 11.98
C ASN A 83 -15.79 -3.37 10.53
N ASP A 84 -15.31 -2.14 10.31
CA ASP A 84 -14.95 -1.67 8.96
C ASP A 84 -13.77 -2.46 8.40
N LEU A 85 -12.77 -2.80 9.23
CA LEU A 85 -11.64 -3.60 8.76
C LEU A 85 -12.08 -5.00 8.31
N LEU A 86 -13.04 -5.62 9.01
CA LEU A 86 -13.62 -6.91 8.62
C LEU A 86 -14.39 -6.81 7.30
N GLU A 87 -15.11 -5.74 7.06
CA GLU A 87 -15.83 -5.53 5.79
C GLU A 87 -14.85 -5.28 4.63
N LEU A 88 -13.80 -4.47 4.86
CA LEU A 88 -12.72 -4.27 3.89
C LEU A 88 -12.04 -5.60 3.54
N ALA A 89 -11.73 -6.40 4.56
CA ALA A 89 -11.14 -7.72 4.43
C ALA A 89 -11.99 -8.68 3.58
N LYS A 90 -13.32 -8.71 3.78
CA LYS A 90 -14.24 -9.52 2.97
C LYS A 90 -14.36 -9.04 1.54
N GLY A 91 -14.11 -7.74 1.30
CA GLY A 91 -14.27 -7.09 0.00
C GLY A 91 -13.05 -7.13 -0.92
N CYS A 92 -11.92 -7.69 -0.48
CA CYS A 92 -10.69 -7.75 -1.25
C CYS A 92 -10.07 -9.15 -1.28
N ASP A 93 -9.30 -9.44 -2.33
CA ASP A 93 -8.49 -10.66 -2.44
C ASP A 93 -7.24 -10.60 -1.53
N LEU A 94 -6.76 -9.38 -1.25
CA LEU A 94 -5.62 -9.12 -0.38
C LEU A 94 -5.78 -7.80 0.39
N LEU A 95 -5.63 -7.88 1.70
CA LEU A 95 -5.58 -6.73 2.60
C LEU A 95 -4.13 -6.43 3.00
N ILE A 96 -3.64 -5.25 2.62
CA ILE A 96 -2.29 -4.78 2.98
C ILE A 96 -2.39 -3.83 4.15
N LEU A 97 -1.56 -4.08 5.16
CA LEU A 97 -1.46 -3.32 6.39
C LEU A 97 -0.08 -2.65 6.50
N PRO A 98 0.11 -1.44 5.93
CA PRO A 98 1.38 -0.72 6.06
C PRO A 98 1.63 -0.25 7.48
N THR A 99 2.84 -0.49 7.98
CA THR A 99 3.31 -0.02 9.29
C THR A 99 4.74 0.50 9.20
N THR A 100 5.12 1.41 10.09
CA THR A 100 6.50 1.86 10.24
C THR A 100 7.23 1.02 11.27
N PRO A 101 8.58 0.90 11.21
CA PRO A 101 9.36 0.08 12.13
C PRO A 101 9.54 0.76 13.50
N ASP A 102 8.42 1.07 14.17
CA ASP A 102 8.33 1.56 15.55
C ASP A 102 7.17 0.90 16.29
N LEU A 103 7.37 0.63 17.59
CA LEU A 103 6.40 -0.08 18.44
C LEU A 103 5.04 0.63 18.52
N VAL A 104 5.04 1.96 18.53
CA VAL A 104 3.83 2.79 18.63
C VAL A 104 2.89 2.58 17.44
N SER A 105 3.43 2.22 16.28
CA SER A 105 2.64 1.95 15.08
C SER A 105 2.23 0.48 14.95
N LEU A 106 2.95 -0.42 15.63
CA LEU A 106 2.71 -1.87 15.57
C LEU A 106 1.55 -2.32 16.48
N GLU A 107 1.54 -1.93 17.75
CA GLU A 107 0.57 -2.44 18.74
C GLU A 107 -0.89 -2.32 18.30
N PRO A 108 -1.39 -1.14 17.85
CA PRO A 108 -2.79 -1.01 17.44
C PRO A 108 -3.11 -1.88 16.22
N MET A 109 -2.14 -2.09 15.32
CA MET A 109 -2.38 -2.93 14.15
C MET A 109 -2.44 -4.40 14.52
N LEU A 110 -1.69 -4.86 15.53
CA LEU A 110 -1.80 -6.25 16.03
C LEU A 110 -3.18 -6.51 16.63
N GLU A 111 -3.70 -5.57 17.42
CA GLU A 111 -5.07 -5.64 17.96
C GLU A 111 -6.11 -5.73 16.84
N THR A 112 -5.92 -4.98 15.76
CA THR A 112 -6.86 -4.98 14.64
C THR A 112 -6.68 -6.20 13.72
N ALA A 113 -5.47 -6.75 13.62
CA ALA A 113 -5.22 -7.99 12.89
C ALA A 113 -5.78 -9.22 13.62
N ALA A 114 -5.89 -9.18 14.95
CA ALA A 114 -6.45 -10.27 15.75
C ALA A 114 -7.93 -10.58 15.41
N VAL A 115 -8.67 -9.61 14.84
CA VAL A 115 -10.05 -9.86 14.38
C VAL A 115 -10.11 -10.50 12.98
N LEU A 116 -9.04 -10.46 12.20
CA LEU A 116 -9.00 -10.86 10.79
C LEU A 116 -8.84 -12.38 10.55
N ASN A 117 -9.22 -13.23 11.51
CA ASN A 117 -8.91 -14.67 11.59
C ASN A 117 -9.11 -15.54 10.32
N THR A 118 -9.76 -15.05 9.26
CA THR A 118 -10.02 -15.78 8.01
C THR A 118 -9.60 -15.03 6.73
N THR A 119 -8.87 -13.91 6.83
CA THR A 119 -8.58 -13.03 5.68
C THR A 119 -7.13 -13.20 5.21
N ASN A 120 -6.91 -13.16 3.89
CA ASN A 120 -5.59 -12.90 3.32
C ASN A 120 -5.16 -11.46 3.60
N TYR A 121 -4.58 -11.24 4.77
CA TYR A 121 -3.94 -9.97 5.11
C TYR A 121 -2.44 -10.16 5.27
N PHE A 122 -1.68 -9.11 4.95
CA PHE A 122 -0.23 -9.08 5.16
C PHE A 122 0.21 -7.71 5.66
N PHE A 123 1.05 -7.71 6.68
CA PHE A 123 1.78 -6.53 7.10
C PHE A 123 2.83 -6.15 6.06
N LEU A 124 2.89 -4.86 5.73
CA LEU A 124 3.96 -4.27 4.94
C LEU A 124 4.77 -3.32 5.82
N ILE A 125 6.04 -3.62 6.05
CA ILE A 125 6.92 -2.70 6.79
C ILE A 125 7.41 -1.63 5.81
N THR A 126 7.09 -0.38 6.11
CA THR A 126 7.36 0.79 5.27
C THR A 126 8.22 1.80 6.00
N ILE A 127 8.78 2.77 5.26
CA ILE A 127 9.63 3.83 5.81
C ILE A 127 10.81 3.22 6.60
N VAL A 128 11.34 2.12 6.09
CA VAL A 128 12.47 1.44 6.73
C VAL A 128 13.72 2.32 6.65
N PRO A 129 14.29 2.74 7.79
CA PRO A 129 15.50 3.56 7.80
C PRO A 129 16.67 2.81 7.14
N SER A 130 17.57 3.54 6.52
CA SER A 130 18.78 2.98 5.94
C SER A 130 19.74 2.44 7.02
N TYR A 131 20.76 1.69 6.57
CA TYR A 131 21.91 1.32 7.40
C TYR A 131 22.44 2.53 8.19
N PRO A 132 22.86 2.37 9.46
CA PRO A 132 23.03 1.11 10.21
C PRO A 132 21.79 0.58 10.94
N SER A 133 20.62 1.16 10.71
CA SER A 133 19.41 0.73 11.42
C SER A 133 18.99 -0.71 11.03
N LYS A 134 18.64 -1.52 12.04
CA LYS A 134 18.10 -2.87 11.87
C LYS A 134 16.60 -2.97 12.14
N ARG A 135 15.94 -1.85 12.48
CA ARG A 135 14.54 -1.85 12.97
C ARG A 135 13.55 -2.55 12.04
N GLY A 136 13.72 -2.43 10.73
CA GLY A 136 12.86 -3.12 9.76
C GLY A 136 13.07 -4.64 9.74
N GLU A 137 14.31 -5.09 9.92
CA GLU A 137 14.63 -6.52 10.02
C GLU A 137 14.15 -7.10 11.35
N ASP A 138 14.42 -6.39 12.46
CA ASP A 138 14.00 -6.79 13.79
C ASP A 138 12.47 -6.95 13.86
N MET A 139 11.72 -5.93 13.40
CA MET A 139 10.24 -6.00 13.36
C MET A 139 9.73 -7.14 12.46
N LYS A 140 10.37 -7.39 11.31
CA LYS A 140 9.97 -8.51 10.45
C LYS A 140 10.16 -9.85 11.15
N ASN A 141 11.25 -10.01 11.90
CA ASN A 141 11.52 -11.22 12.66
C ASN A 141 10.54 -11.40 13.83
N ASP A 142 10.19 -10.31 14.52
CA ASP A 142 9.21 -10.31 15.60
C ASP A 142 7.82 -10.73 15.10
N LEU A 143 7.36 -10.13 13.99
CA LEU A 143 6.10 -10.48 13.34
C LEU A 143 6.06 -11.96 12.94
N ARG A 144 7.13 -12.47 12.33
CA ARG A 144 7.24 -13.89 11.95
C ARG A 144 7.24 -14.83 13.15
N THR A 145 7.94 -14.46 14.22
CA THR A 145 7.96 -15.23 15.48
C THR A 145 6.57 -15.29 16.10
N GLY A 146 5.83 -14.18 16.04
CA GLY A 146 4.41 -14.09 16.42
C GLY A 146 3.45 -14.77 15.45
N LYS A 147 3.95 -15.39 14.37
CA LYS A 147 3.15 -16.00 13.29
C LYS A 147 2.17 -15.03 12.62
N ILE A 148 2.52 -13.75 12.61
CA ILE A 148 1.73 -12.71 11.96
C ILE A 148 2.17 -12.63 10.48
N PRO A 149 1.25 -12.73 9.51
CA PRO A 149 1.56 -12.60 8.10
C PRO A 149 2.24 -11.26 7.78
N VAL A 150 3.44 -11.31 7.21
CA VAL A 150 4.24 -10.14 6.84
C VAL A 150 4.96 -10.44 5.53
N PHE A 151 5.00 -9.45 4.63
CA PHE A 151 5.76 -9.57 3.38
C PHE A 151 7.25 -9.80 3.64
N ASN A 152 7.90 -10.55 2.75
CA ASN A 152 9.36 -10.61 2.70
C ASN A 152 9.95 -9.25 2.36
N THR A 153 9.27 -8.55 1.45
CA THR A 153 9.61 -7.21 0.98
C THR A 153 9.28 -6.15 2.03
N THR A 154 10.16 -5.14 2.11
CA THR A 154 9.95 -3.93 2.91
C THR A 154 10.17 -2.70 2.04
N VAL A 155 9.48 -1.60 2.34
CA VAL A 155 9.65 -0.32 1.62
C VAL A 155 10.57 0.60 2.42
N ARG A 156 11.67 1.03 1.80
CA ARG A 156 12.65 1.91 2.45
C ARG A 156 12.11 3.33 2.64
N MET A 157 12.67 4.05 3.59
CA MET A 157 12.54 5.50 3.65
C MET A 157 13.31 6.11 2.46
N SER A 158 12.61 6.89 1.63
CA SER A 158 13.22 7.53 0.47
C SER A 158 12.56 8.87 0.16
N ASP A 159 13.37 9.90 -0.11
CA ASP A 159 12.89 11.18 -0.63
C ASP A 159 12.38 11.07 -2.08
N GLY A 160 12.64 9.94 -2.76
CA GLY A 160 12.07 9.65 -4.06
C GLY A 160 10.55 9.60 -4.04
N PHE A 161 9.94 9.04 -2.99
CA PHE A 161 8.49 9.00 -2.86
C PHE A 161 7.88 10.39 -2.66
N LYS A 162 8.56 11.28 -1.93
CA LYS A 162 8.13 12.68 -1.76
C LYS A 162 8.21 13.43 -3.10
N THR A 163 9.33 13.28 -3.79
CA THR A 163 9.54 13.91 -5.12
C THR A 163 8.50 13.43 -6.11
N ALA A 164 8.19 12.13 -6.11
CA ALA A 164 7.14 11.53 -6.94
C ALA A 164 5.76 12.15 -6.64
N ALA A 165 5.44 12.36 -5.36
CA ALA A 165 4.19 12.97 -4.92
C ALA A 165 4.06 14.45 -5.32
N GLU A 166 5.17 15.18 -5.28
CA GLU A 166 5.26 16.57 -5.70
C GLU A 166 5.13 16.71 -7.23
N GLU A 167 5.76 15.81 -7.98
CA GLU A 167 5.73 15.78 -9.44
C GLU A 167 4.46 15.12 -10.02
N GLY A 168 3.65 14.46 -9.19
CA GLY A 168 2.41 13.79 -9.64
C GLY A 168 2.67 12.57 -10.51
N VAL A 169 3.79 11.88 -10.32
CA VAL A 169 4.20 10.70 -11.10
C VAL A 169 4.55 9.54 -10.17
N PRO A 170 4.56 8.27 -10.63
CA PRO A 170 5.14 7.20 -9.83
C PRO A 170 6.66 7.37 -9.67
N VAL A 171 7.25 6.85 -8.59
CA VAL A 171 8.70 7.02 -8.33
C VAL A 171 9.59 6.48 -9.47
N ARG A 172 9.10 5.51 -10.24
CA ARG A 172 9.78 4.98 -11.43
C ARG A 172 9.96 5.99 -12.57
N GLN A 173 9.22 7.10 -12.53
CA GLN A 173 9.28 8.18 -13.51
C GLN A 173 10.02 9.44 -12.98
N VAL A 174 10.46 9.45 -11.72
CA VAL A 174 11.25 10.56 -11.17
C VAL A 174 12.59 10.66 -11.93
N LYS A 175 12.94 11.88 -12.35
CA LYS A 175 14.13 12.12 -13.20
C LYS A 175 15.45 11.71 -12.52
N ASP A 176 15.64 12.11 -11.26
CA ASP A 176 16.84 11.73 -10.48
C ASP A 176 16.89 10.21 -10.28
N SER A 177 17.91 9.57 -10.84
CA SER A 177 18.09 8.12 -10.83
C SER A 177 18.27 7.55 -9.41
N ARG A 178 18.86 8.30 -8.48
CA ARG A 178 19.03 7.86 -7.08
C ARG A 178 17.70 7.83 -6.35
N LYS A 179 16.86 8.84 -6.59
CA LYS A 179 15.50 8.92 -6.03
C LYS A 179 14.61 7.80 -6.61
N ARG A 180 14.70 7.61 -7.92
CA ARG A 180 13.96 6.58 -8.67
C ARG A 180 14.32 5.15 -8.28
N ALA A 181 15.51 4.90 -7.72
CA ALA A 181 15.93 3.58 -7.28
C ALA A 181 14.99 2.94 -6.23
N ALA A 182 14.20 3.75 -5.51
CA ALA A 182 13.18 3.27 -4.58
C ALA A 182 12.02 2.50 -5.25
N TRP A 183 11.87 2.59 -6.58
CA TRP A 183 10.91 1.78 -7.33
C TRP A 183 11.11 0.27 -7.10
N LYS A 184 12.36 -0.17 -6.95
CA LYS A 184 12.71 -1.57 -6.76
C LYS A 184 11.98 -2.22 -5.58
N ASP A 185 11.65 -1.44 -4.55
CA ASP A 185 10.92 -1.96 -3.39
C ASP A 185 9.47 -2.31 -3.75
N TYR A 186 8.80 -1.48 -4.57
CA TYR A 186 7.42 -1.75 -5.02
C TYR A 186 7.37 -2.73 -6.19
N GLU A 187 8.42 -2.83 -7.00
CA GLU A 187 8.59 -3.90 -7.99
C GLU A 187 8.69 -5.27 -7.32
N ALA A 188 9.53 -5.39 -6.27
CA ALA A 188 9.64 -6.61 -5.48
C ALA A 188 8.31 -6.95 -4.76
N LEU A 189 7.65 -5.94 -4.16
CA LEU A 189 6.37 -6.15 -3.50
C LEU A 189 5.29 -6.59 -4.49
N GLY A 190 5.23 -5.96 -5.67
CA GLY A 190 4.29 -6.32 -6.72
C GLY A 190 4.48 -7.76 -7.20
N SER A 191 5.73 -8.20 -7.41
CA SER A 191 6.04 -9.59 -7.76
C SER A 191 5.58 -10.56 -6.68
N GLU A 192 5.90 -10.28 -5.41
CA GLU A 192 5.49 -11.09 -4.26
C GLU A 192 3.96 -11.18 -4.15
N ILE A 193 3.24 -10.09 -4.40
CA ILE A 193 1.77 -10.08 -4.42
C ILE A 193 1.21 -10.93 -5.55
N MET A 194 1.77 -10.84 -6.76
CA MET A 194 1.29 -11.63 -7.90
C MET A 194 1.48 -13.13 -7.67
N GLU A 195 2.57 -13.54 -7.02
CA GLU A 195 2.81 -14.94 -6.59
C GLU A 195 1.83 -15.39 -5.50
N LEU A 196 1.40 -14.49 -4.60
CA LEU A 196 0.42 -14.81 -3.56
C LEU A 196 -1.01 -14.94 -4.12
N LEU A 197 -1.30 -14.29 -5.25
CA LEU A 197 -2.63 -14.25 -5.86
C LEU A 197 -2.80 -15.26 -7.02
N SER A 198 -1.74 -15.97 -7.41
CA SER A 198 -1.75 -17.01 -8.46
C SER A 198 -2.20 -18.36 -7.91
#